data_AF-A0A853DAX6-F1
#
_entry.id   AF-A0A853DAX6-F1
#
_cell.length_a   1.000
_cell.length_b   1.000
_cell.length_c   1.000
_cell.angle_alpha   90.00
_cell.angle_beta   90.00
_cell.angle_gamma   90.00
#
_symmetry.space_group_name_H-M   'P 1'
#
loop_
_entity.id
_entity.type
_entity.pdbx_description
1 polymer ?
#
loop_
_entity_poly.entity_id
_entity_poly.type
_entity_poly.pdbx_seq_one_letter_code
_entity_poly.pdbx_strand_id
1 'polypeptide(L)'
;MTSSQDDIVELADHVWARFGARMSGLSDEEWAWCPAPETRISIRWRLGHVTDMLAQERNWTWLGVRAPVEGPRPDPVGASDAMAAAEEAYTRWRALVVRDDIDLSTAIGAPAGEYGTATRRSYVLHVIEELTHHCAESALLRDLYECHEASSPDTRHSRTSSGVATARQADPTAATTTEFAVLIGPGPAWDDALDIRQQSVWETHAKYMDGLVADGVIVLGGPLGEGEHILHFVEADDEASVRRHFSGDPWQQNGLLRIEWVRQWHLWLDGRI
;
A
#
# COMPACT_ATOMS: atom_id res chain seq x y z
N MET A 1 -14.17 35.28 17.94
CA MET A 1 -12.99 34.71 17.26
C MET A 1 -13.07 33.21 17.52
N THR A 2 -13.09 32.39 16.48
CA THR A 2 -12.95 30.94 16.62
C THR A 2 -11.57 30.66 17.23
N SER A 3 -11.51 29.72 18.19
CA SER A 3 -10.25 29.31 18.79
C SER A 3 -9.48 28.38 17.86
N SER A 4 -8.17 28.22 18.05
CA SER A 4 -7.40 27.24 17.27
C SER A 4 -7.90 25.80 17.45
N GLN A 5 -8.61 25.52 18.56
CA GLN A 5 -9.21 24.22 18.84
C GLN A 5 -10.48 24.03 18.00
N ASP A 6 -11.29 25.08 17.83
CA ASP A 6 -12.47 25.04 16.96
C ASP A 6 -12.08 24.73 15.51
N ASP A 7 -11.04 25.39 14.98
CA ASP A 7 -10.56 25.17 13.60
C ASP A 7 -10.06 23.73 13.39
N ILE A 8 -9.42 23.13 14.41
CA ILE A 8 -8.93 21.74 14.38
C ILE A 8 -10.10 20.75 14.37
N VAL A 9 -11.11 21.00 15.19
CA VAL A 9 -12.30 20.14 15.28
C VAL A 9 -13.13 20.26 14.01
N GLU A 10 -13.24 21.46 13.43
CA GLU A 10 -13.90 21.67 12.14
C GLU A 10 -13.22 20.85 11.03
N LEU A 11 -11.89 20.83 10.97
CA LEU A 11 -11.14 20.02 10.02
C LEU A 11 -11.41 18.51 10.24
N ALA A 12 -11.34 18.04 11.48
CA ALA A 12 -11.59 16.64 11.79
C ALA A 12 -13.03 16.23 11.41
N ASP A 13 -14.03 17.06 11.77
CA ASP A 13 -15.44 16.83 11.48
C ASP A 13 -15.69 16.83 9.97
N HIS A 14 -15.00 17.69 9.21
CA HIS A 14 -15.08 17.70 7.76
C HIS A 14 -14.56 16.39 7.14
N VAL A 15 -13.40 15.90 7.62
CA VAL A 15 -12.82 14.62 7.15
C VAL A 15 -13.74 13.46 7.51
N TRP A 16 -14.23 13.41 8.75
CA TRP A 16 -15.12 12.35 9.23
C TRP A 16 -16.45 12.32 8.46
N ALA A 17 -17.06 13.49 8.21
CA ALA A 17 -18.29 13.59 7.43
C ALA A 17 -18.11 13.08 5.99
N ARG A 18 -16.99 13.42 5.34
CA ARG A 18 -16.66 12.91 4.00
C ARG A 18 -16.45 11.40 4.01
N PHE A 19 -15.77 10.89 5.04
CA PHE A 19 -15.58 9.46 5.21
C PHE A 19 -16.91 8.72 5.38
N GLY A 20 -17.77 9.17 6.29
CA GLY A 20 -19.09 8.58 6.51
C GLY A 20 -19.97 8.61 5.26
N ALA A 21 -19.96 9.73 4.52
CA ALA A 21 -20.68 9.82 3.24
C ALA A 21 -20.13 8.81 2.23
N ARG A 22 -18.81 8.65 2.16
CA ARG A 22 -18.16 7.71 1.25
C ARG A 22 -18.31 6.26 1.68
N MET A 23 -18.49 5.94 2.96
CA MET A 23 -18.75 4.58 3.45
C MET A 23 -20.24 4.22 3.48
N SER A 24 -21.13 5.16 3.14
CA SER A 24 -22.57 4.90 3.10
C SER A 24 -22.90 3.74 2.16
N GLY A 25 -23.65 2.76 2.67
CA GLY A 25 -24.04 1.57 1.91
C GLY A 25 -22.92 0.54 1.71
N LEU A 26 -21.82 0.61 2.46
CA LEU A 26 -20.80 -0.44 2.48
C LEU A 26 -21.44 -1.79 2.84
N SER A 27 -21.30 -2.77 1.95
CA SER A 27 -21.81 -4.14 2.14
C SER A 27 -20.79 -5.01 2.86
N ASP A 28 -21.24 -6.14 3.43
CA ASP A 28 -20.33 -7.12 4.04
C ASP A 28 -19.38 -7.77 3.00
N GLU A 29 -19.83 -7.89 1.75
CA GLU A 29 -19.03 -8.40 0.65
C GLU A 29 -17.91 -7.44 0.25
N GLU A 30 -18.25 -6.15 0.06
CA GLU A 30 -17.27 -5.09 -0.21
C GLU A 30 -16.29 -4.92 0.95
N TRP A 31 -16.79 -4.98 2.19
CA TRP A 31 -15.97 -4.93 3.39
C TRP A 31 -14.97 -6.08 3.48
N ALA A 32 -15.42 -7.30 3.14
CA ALA A 32 -14.59 -8.50 3.15
C ALA A 32 -13.71 -8.65 1.90
N TRP A 33 -13.91 -7.81 0.87
CA TRP A 33 -13.18 -7.88 -0.38
C TRP A 33 -11.70 -7.54 -0.19
N CYS A 34 -10.85 -8.42 -0.70
CA CYS A 34 -9.41 -8.26 -0.74
C CYS A 34 -8.97 -8.15 -2.22
N PRO A 35 -8.67 -6.95 -2.74
CA PRO A 35 -8.15 -6.77 -4.10
C PRO A 35 -6.82 -7.49 -4.36
N ALA A 36 -6.08 -7.80 -3.30
CA ALA A 36 -4.80 -8.49 -3.36
C ALA A 36 -4.69 -9.52 -2.22
N PRO A 37 -3.76 -10.48 -2.29
CA PRO A 37 -3.50 -11.43 -1.20
C PRO A 37 -3.10 -10.75 0.12
N GLU A 38 -2.56 -9.54 0.07
CA GLU A 38 -2.26 -8.72 1.25
C GLU A 38 -3.55 -8.18 1.88
N THR A 39 -3.93 -8.77 3.01
CA THR A 39 -5.15 -8.43 3.75
C THR A 39 -5.16 -7.01 4.29
N ARG A 40 -3.98 -6.36 4.43
CA ARG A 40 -3.88 -4.94 4.77
C ARG A 40 -4.43 -4.06 3.67
N ILE A 41 -4.46 -4.48 2.41
CA ILE A 41 -5.06 -3.71 1.31
C ILE A 41 -6.55 -4.06 1.25
N SER A 42 -7.31 -3.73 2.29
CA SER A 42 -8.76 -3.99 2.36
C SER A 42 -9.50 -2.93 3.16
N ILE A 43 -10.79 -2.75 2.87
CA ILE A 43 -11.66 -1.84 3.64
C ILE A 43 -11.78 -2.34 5.08
N ARG A 44 -11.85 -3.66 5.28
CA ARG A 44 -11.81 -4.27 6.62
C ARG A 44 -10.61 -3.81 7.43
N TRP A 45 -9.40 -3.88 6.86
CA TRP A 45 -8.21 -3.44 7.56
C TRP A 45 -8.23 -1.93 7.80
N ARG A 46 -8.64 -1.12 6.81
CA ARG A 46 -8.69 0.36 6.98
C ARG A 46 -9.64 0.78 8.09
N LEU A 47 -10.83 0.18 8.17
CA LEU A 47 -11.77 0.46 9.26
C LEU A 47 -11.23 0.01 10.63
N GLY A 48 -10.58 -1.15 10.69
CA GLY A 48 -9.89 -1.61 11.90
C GLY A 48 -8.80 -0.63 12.34
N HIS A 49 -7.93 -0.23 11.41
CA HIS A 49 -6.84 0.68 11.69
C HIS A 49 -7.31 2.07 12.14
N VAL A 50 -8.30 2.66 11.45
CA VAL A 50 -8.90 3.94 11.86
C VAL A 50 -9.49 3.84 13.26
N THR A 51 -10.19 2.75 13.55
CA THR A 51 -10.78 2.50 14.87
C THR A 51 -9.69 2.41 15.95
N ASP A 52 -8.66 1.59 15.72
CA ASP A 52 -7.57 1.39 16.66
C ASP A 52 -6.80 2.68 16.90
N MET A 53 -6.42 3.39 15.84
CA MET A 53 -5.72 4.68 15.89
C MET A 53 -6.46 5.72 16.73
N LEU A 54 -7.78 5.85 16.56
CA LEU A 54 -8.61 6.79 17.33
C LEU A 54 -8.78 6.34 18.80
N ALA A 55 -8.74 5.04 19.06
CA ALA A 55 -8.91 4.45 20.39
C ALA A 55 -7.60 4.24 21.17
N GLN A 56 -6.42 4.51 20.59
CA GLN A 56 -5.16 4.20 21.27
C GLN A 56 -4.99 4.98 22.58
N GLU A 57 -4.44 4.31 23.60
CA GLU A 57 -4.13 4.89 24.91
C GLU A 57 -3.33 6.19 24.80
N ARG A 58 -2.41 6.27 23.83
CA ARG A 58 -1.57 7.45 23.58
C ARG A 58 -2.38 8.73 23.33
N ASN A 59 -3.60 8.63 22.79
CA ASN A 59 -4.45 9.81 22.59
C ASN A 59 -4.75 10.54 23.90
N TRP A 60 -4.98 9.80 24.99
CA TRP A 60 -5.20 10.39 26.30
C TRP A 60 -3.90 10.85 26.93
N THR A 61 -2.91 9.95 27.01
CA THR A 61 -1.69 10.22 27.78
C THR A 61 -0.87 11.35 27.19
N TRP A 62 -0.81 11.47 25.85
CA TRP A 62 -0.08 12.55 25.18
C TRP A 62 -0.81 13.89 25.28
N LEU A 63 -2.13 13.88 25.44
CA LEU A 63 -2.92 15.08 25.77
C LEU A 63 -2.95 15.39 27.27
N GLY A 64 -2.20 14.65 28.10
CA GLY A 64 -2.09 14.88 29.53
C GLY A 64 -3.30 14.41 30.33
N VAL A 65 -4.15 13.56 29.75
CA VAL A 65 -5.32 12.99 30.39
C VAL A 65 -5.05 11.53 30.74
N ARG A 66 -5.57 11.06 31.87
CA ARG A 66 -5.53 9.63 32.19
C ARG A 66 -6.39 8.86 31.20
N ALA A 67 -5.82 7.83 30.58
CA ALA A 67 -6.56 6.93 29.72
C ALA A 67 -7.66 6.18 30.50
N PRO A 68 -8.85 6.00 29.93
CA PRO A 68 -9.86 5.11 30.50
C PRO A 68 -9.32 3.68 30.54
N VAL A 69 -9.74 2.91 31.54
CA VAL A 69 -9.46 1.47 31.58
C VAL A 69 -10.52 0.79 30.73
N GLU A 70 -10.15 0.33 29.55
CA GLU A 70 -11.04 -0.38 28.63
C GLU A 70 -10.63 -1.84 28.51
N GLY A 71 -11.63 -2.72 28.35
CA GLY A 71 -11.38 -4.12 28.00
C GLY A 71 -11.12 -4.28 26.50
N PRO A 72 -10.70 -5.47 26.05
CA PRO A 72 -10.55 -5.74 24.63
C PRO A 72 -11.88 -5.51 23.90
N ARG A 73 -11.81 -4.76 22.79
CA ARG A 73 -12.96 -4.57 21.90
C ARG A 73 -13.20 -5.88 21.13
N PRO A 74 -14.46 -6.32 20.97
CA PRO A 74 -14.74 -7.45 20.10
C PRO A 74 -14.40 -7.11 18.64
N ASP A 75 -13.90 -8.10 17.91
CA ASP A 75 -13.66 -7.96 16.48
C ASP A 75 -14.99 -7.75 15.74
N PRO A 76 -15.08 -6.76 14.83
CA PRO A 76 -16.26 -6.60 13.98
C PRO A 76 -16.53 -7.85 13.14
N VAL A 77 -17.79 -8.30 13.10
CA VAL A 77 -18.20 -9.47 12.30
C VAL A 77 -18.81 -9.09 10.94
N GLY A 78 -18.92 -7.80 10.65
CA GLY A 78 -19.41 -7.27 9.38
C GLY A 78 -19.16 -5.77 9.22
N ALA A 79 -19.56 -5.22 8.06
CA ALA A 79 -19.37 -3.83 7.69
C ALA A 79 -20.05 -2.85 8.66
N SER A 80 -21.29 -3.18 9.05
CA SER A 80 -22.07 -2.36 9.99
C SER A 80 -21.39 -2.24 11.35
N ASP A 81 -20.88 -3.36 11.89
CA ASP A 81 -20.20 -3.37 13.18
C ASP A 81 -18.87 -2.61 13.11
N ALA A 82 -18.14 -2.75 12.00
CA ALA A 82 -16.88 -2.04 11.79
C ALA A 82 -17.09 -0.52 11.71
N MET A 83 -18.13 -0.07 11.00
CA MET A 83 -18.51 1.34 10.95
C MET A 83 -18.97 1.88 12.31
N ALA A 84 -19.76 1.11 13.06
CA ALA A 84 -20.20 1.51 14.39
C ALA A 84 -19.02 1.64 15.37
N ALA A 85 -18.06 0.72 15.31
CA ALA A 85 -16.84 0.77 16.11
C ALA A 85 -15.98 2.01 15.78
N ALA A 86 -15.87 2.35 14.50
CA ALA A 86 -15.14 3.53 14.03
C ALA A 86 -15.83 4.84 14.48
N GLU A 87 -17.16 4.90 14.38
CA GLU A 87 -17.98 6.04 14.85
C GLU A 87 -17.88 6.26 16.36
N GLU A 88 -17.92 5.18 17.15
CA GLU A 88 -17.73 5.24 18.59
C GLU A 88 -16.31 5.74 18.94
N ALA A 89 -15.29 5.26 18.24
CA ALA A 89 -13.92 5.69 18.44
C ALA A 89 -13.72 7.17 18.07
N TYR A 90 -14.26 7.63 16.94
CA TYR A 90 -14.22 9.03 16.53
C TYR A 90 -14.95 9.92 17.53
N THR A 91 -16.15 9.53 17.97
CA THR A 91 -16.92 10.28 18.98
C THR A 91 -16.14 10.47 20.27
N ARG A 92 -15.47 9.41 20.76
CA ARG A 92 -14.63 9.49 21.97
C ARG A 92 -13.40 10.36 21.78
N TRP A 93 -12.68 10.18 20.67
CA TRP A 93 -11.50 10.97 20.35
C TRP A 93 -11.85 12.45 20.20
N ARG A 94 -12.93 12.77 19.48
CA ARG A 94 -13.44 14.14 19.34
C ARG A 94 -13.79 14.74 20.70
N ALA A 95 -14.49 13.99 21.55
CA ALA A 95 -14.84 14.42 22.91
C ALA A 95 -13.61 14.69 23.78
N LEU A 96 -12.51 13.97 23.57
CA LEU A 96 -11.22 14.23 24.21
C LEU A 96 -10.59 15.54 23.69
N VAL A 97 -10.56 15.75 22.37
CA VAL A 97 -9.92 16.93 21.75
C VAL A 97 -10.63 18.23 22.10
N VAL A 98 -11.96 18.23 22.28
CA VAL A 98 -12.76 19.44 22.62
C VAL A 98 -12.76 19.78 24.12
N ARG A 99 -11.97 19.10 24.95
CA ARG A 99 -11.92 19.39 26.38
C ARG A 99 -11.26 20.74 26.66
N ASP A 100 -11.91 21.55 27.48
CA ASP A 100 -11.41 22.89 27.87
C ASP A 100 -10.18 22.83 28.79
N ASP A 101 -9.95 21.72 29.50
CA ASP A 101 -8.80 21.55 30.40
C ASP A 101 -7.52 21.10 29.70
N ILE A 102 -7.55 20.92 28.38
CA ILE A 102 -6.39 20.53 27.57
C ILE A 102 -5.84 21.76 26.84
N ASP A 103 -4.68 22.25 27.28
CA ASP A 103 -3.92 23.22 26.51
C ASP A 103 -3.15 22.54 25.36
N LEU A 104 -3.61 22.74 24.12
CA LEU A 104 -2.98 22.20 22.91
C LEU A 104 -1.62 22.85 22.58
N SER A 105 -1.30 24.02 23.14
CA SER A 105 -0.01 24.68 22.92
C SER A 105 1.14 24.10 23.77
N THR A 106 0.79 23.35 24.81
CA THR A 106 1.76 22.68 25.69
C THR A 106 2.48 21.54 24.97
N ALA A 107 3.76 21.33 25.28
CA ALA A 107 4.55 20.19 24.82
C ALA A 107 4.00 18.88 25.41
N ILE A 108 4.06 17.79 24.64
CA ILE A 108 3.54 16.48 25.06
C ILE A 108 4.28 15.96 26.31
N GLY A 109 5.60 16.13 26.34
CA GLY A 109 6.45 15.76 27.46
C GLY A 109 6.89 14.30 27.47
N ALA A 110 7.29 13.83 28.65
CA ALA A 110 7.93 12.52 28.85
C ALA A 110 7.19 11.31 28.24
N PRO A 111 5.84 11.22 28.23
CA PRO A 111 5.12 10.07 27.66
C PRO A 111 5.37 9.82 26.18
N ALA A 112 5.84 10.81 25.42
CA ALA A 112 6.08 10.70 23.98
C ALA A 112 7.55 10.45 23.60
N GLY A 113 8.44 10.24 24.57
CA GLY A 113 9.85 9.92 24.31
C GLY A 113 10.52 10.98 23.44
N GLU A 114 11.04 10.58 22.28
CA GLU A 114 11.70 11.47 21.32
C GLU A 114 10.79 12.60 20.80
N TYR A 115 9.47 12.38 20.78
CA TYR A 115 8.48 13.37 20.36
C TYR A 115 8.03 14.31 21.49
N GLY A 116 8.62 14.20 22.69
CA GLY A 116 8.19 14.96 23.87
C GLY A 116 8.26 16.48 23.75
N THR A 117 9.05 17.01 22.81
CA THR A 117 9.14 18.45 22.51
C THR A 117 8.07 18.94 21.54
N ALA A 118 7.38 18.04 20.83
CA ALA A 118 6.26 18.40 19.98
C ALA A 118 5.08 18.90 20.82
N THR A 119 4.28 19.80 20.26
CA THR A 119 3.07 20.29 20.92
C THR A 119 1.95 19.26 20.83
N ARG A 120 1.05 19.24 21.82
CA ARG A 120 -0.20 18.48 21.76
C ARG A 120 -0.99 18.79 20.48
N ARG A 121 -0.99 20.06 20.05
CA ARG A 121 -1.57 20.49 18.77
C ARG A 121 -0.97 19.74 17.59
N SER A 122 0.35 19.66 17.50
CA SER A 122 1.05 18.93 16.43
C SER A 122 0.66 17.46 16.40
N TYR A 123 0.48 16.86 17.57
CA TYR A 123 0.03 15.47 17.67
C TYR A 123 -1.43 15.29 17.20
N VAL A 124 -2.35 16.16 17.61
CA VAL A 124 -3.75 16.11 17.13
C VAL A 124 -3.82 16.27 15.62
N LEU A 125 -3.03 17.19 15.04
CA LEU A 125 -2.93 17.37 13.60
C LEU A 125 -2.40 16.12 12.89
N HIS A 126 -1.41 15.44 13.45
CA HIS A 126 -0.93 14.16 12.94
C HIS A 126 -2.03 13.09 12.96
N VAL A 127 -2.81 12.98 14.04
CA VAL A 127 -3.96 12.03 14.06
C VAL A 127 -4.99 12.35 12.97
N ILE A 128 -5.22 13.63 12.67
CA ILE A 128 -6.13 14.05 11.59
C ILE A 128 -5.52 13.75 10.21
N GLU A 129 -4.21 13.89 10.04
CA GLU A 129 -3.50 13.50 8.81
C GLU A 129 -3.66 12.00 8.54
N GLU A 130 -3.37 11.16 9.53
CA GLU A 130 -3.51 9.70 9.44
C GLU A 130 -4.98 9.30 9.17
N LEU A 131 -5.94 9.97 9.82
CA LEU A 131 -7.36 9.81 9.52
C LEU A 131 -7.65 10.13 8.05
N THR A 132 -7.19 11.29 7.56
CA THR A 132 -7.40 11.74 6.18
C THR A 132 -6.81 10.74 5.18
N HIS A 133 -5.60 10.26 5.44
CA HIS A 133 -4.90 9.28 4.65
C HIS A 133 -5.71 7.99 4.51
N HIS A 134 -6.11 7.36 5.62
CA HIS A 134 -6.85 6.10 5.58
C HIS A 134 -8.30 6.26 5.09
N CYS A 135 -8.93 7.41 5.29
CA CYS A 135 -10.22 7.72 4.67
C CYS A 135 -10.11 7.78 3.15
N ALA A 136 -9.04 8.36 2.60
CA ALA A 136 -8.81 8.42 1.16
C ALA A 136 -8.51 7.02 0.57
N GLU A 137 -7.70 6.21 1.24
CA GLU A 137 -7.43 4.84 0.82
C GLU A 137 -8.70 3.98 0.84
N SER A 138 -9.54 4.12 1.87
CA SER A 138 -10.83 3.44 1.92
C SER A 138 -11.74 3.85 0.77
N ALA A 139 -11.76 5.14 0.42
CA ALA A 139 -12.53 5.64 -0.71
C ALA A 139 -12.06 5.06 -2.06
N LEU A 140 -10.75 4.94 -2.24
CA LEU A 140 -10.14 4.32 -3.42
C LEU A 140 -10.49 2.83 -3.50
N LEU A 141 -10.43 2.11 -2.38
CA LEU A 141 -10.78 0.68 -2.35
C LEU A 141 -12.24 0.44 -2.74
N ARG A 142 -13.17 1.34 -2.36
CA ARG A 142 -14.55 1.28 -2.85
C ARG A 142 -14.65 1.46 -4.37
N ASP A 143 -13.91 2.42 -4.93
CA ASP A 143 -13.88 2.63 -6.40
C ASP A 143 -13.33 1.40 -7.13
N LEU A 144 -12.28 0.79 -6.58
CA LEU A 144 -11.69 -0.43 -7.13
C LEU A 144 -12.67 -1.62 -7.04
N TYR A 145 -13.43 -1.75 -5.94
CA TYR A 145 -14.45 -2.78 -5.80
C TYR A 145 -15.56 -2.61 -6.85
N GLU A 146 -16.06 -1.40 -7.05
CA GLU A 146 -17.06 -1.11 -8.08
C GLU A 146 -16.54 -1.47 -9.49
N CYS A 147 -15.27 -1.18 -9.78
CA CYS A 147 -14.63 -1.53 -11.05
C CYS A 147 -14.45 -3.04 -11.22
N HIS A 148 -14.12 -3.74 -10.13
CA HIS A 148 -14.01 -5.20 -10.08
C HIS A 148 -15.36 -5.85 -10.41
N GLU A 149 -16.42 -5.43 -9.73
CA GLU A 149 -17.79 -5.94 -9.92
C GLU A 149 -18.34 -5.68 -11.32
N ALA A 150 -18.01 -4.53 -11.92
CA ALA A 150 -18.37 -4.23 -13.29
C ALA A 150 -17.63 -5.10 -14.33
N SER A 151 -16.45 -5.60 -13.98
CA SER A 151 -15.60 -6.42 -14.86
C SER A 151 -15.90 -7.91 -14.74
N SER A 152 -16.45 -8.34 -13.59
CA SER A 152 -16.84 -9.72 -13.32
C SER A 152 -17.81 -10.28 -14.39
N PRO A 153 -17.58 -11.48 -14.93
CA PRO A 153 -18.40 -12.05 -16.01
C PRO A 153 -19.86 -12.33 -15.61
N ASP A 154 -20.16 -12.39 -14.30
CA ASP A 154 -21.49 -12.72 -13.77
C ASP A 154 -22.50 -11.56 -13.91
N THR A 155 -22.05 -10.31 -13.85
CA THR A 155 -22.90 -9.12 -14.01
C THR A 155 -23.32 -8.85 -15.47
N ARG A 156 -22.76 -9.57 -16.46
CA ARG A 156 -23.13 -9.46 -17.88
C ARG A 156 -24.49 -10.08 -18.25
N HIS A 157 -25.13 -10.83 -17.33
CA HIS A 157 -26.39 -11.53 -17.62
C HIS A 157 -27.68 -10.85 -17.13
N SER A 158 -27.62 -9.66 -16.49
CA SER A 158 -28.81 -9.03 -15.88
C SER A 158 -29.27 -7.68 -16.48
N ARG A 159 -28.84 -7.31 -17.69
CA ARG A 159 -29.44 -6.14 -18.39
C ARG A 159 -29.83 -6.48 -19.82
N THR A 160 -31.07 -6.90 -19.99
CA THR A 160 -31.72 -6.98 -21.29
C THR A 160 -32.26 -5.62 -21.73
N SER A 161 -31.86 -5.26 -22.95
CA SER A 161 -32.61 -4.54 -23.98
C SER A 161 -32.26 -3.07 -24.31
N SER A 162 -31.85 -2.95 -25.58
CA SER A 162 -32.14 -1.89 -26.54
C SER A 162 -31.33 -0.60 -26.48
N GLY A 163 -30.25 -0.59 -27.24
CA GLY A 163 -29.53 0.62 -27.64
C GLY A 163 -28.44 0.28 -28.62
N VAL A 164 -28.70 0.47 -29.92
CA VAL A 164 -27.67 0.43 -30.97
C VAL A 164 -26.66 1.53 -30.65
N ALA A 165 -25.48 1.15 -30.18
CA ALA A 165 -24.34 2.05 -30.06
C ALA A 165 -23.07 1.27 -30.39
N THR A 166 -22.42 1.76 -31.45
CA THR A 166 -21.18 1.30 -32.07
C THR A 166 -20.16 0.77 -31.07
N ALA A 167 -19.69 -0.45 -31.34
CA ALA A 167 -18.55 -1.06 -30.67
C ALA A 167 -17.36 -0.09 -30.70
N ARG A 168 -17.02 0.47 -29.54
CA ARG A 168 -15.70 1.02 -29.30
C ARG A 168 -14.90 -0.12 -28.68
N GLN A 169 -14.05 -0.72 -29.50
CA GLN A 169 -13.13 -1.78 -29.13
C GLN A 169 -12.27 -1.26 -27.97
N ALA A 170 -12.45 -1.85 -26.79
CA ALA A 170 -11.57 -1.62 -25.65
C ALA A 170 -10.25 -2.38 -25.89
N ASP A 171 -9.15 -1.71 -25.58
CA ASP A 171 -7.78 -2.14 -25.77
C ASP A 171 -7.45 -3.34 -24.85
N PRO A 172 -6.80 -4.43 -25.31
CA PRO A 172 -6.57 -5.65 -24.51
C PRO A 172 -5.43 -5.57 -23.49
N THR A 173 -4.95 -4.39 -23.11
CA THR A 173 -3.58 -4.20 -22.60
C THR A 173 -3.43 -3.87 -21.12
N ALA A 174 -4.39 -4.26 -20.26
CA ALA A 174 -4.07 -4.43 -18.84
C ALA A 174 -3.62 -5.89 -18.63
N ALA A 175 -2.39 -6.18 -19.02
CA ALA A 175 -1.78 -7.49 -18.81
C ALA A 175 -1.66 -7.74 -17.30
N THR A 176 -2.15 -8.88 -16.84
CA THR A 176 -1.78 -9.43 -15.53
C THR A 176 -0.32 -9.85 -15.61
N THR A 177 0.59 -8.99 -15.17
CA THR A 177 2.02 -9.29 -15.16
C THR A 177 2.30 -10.48 -14.23
N THR A 178 3.16 -11.39 -14.65
CA THR A 178 3.54 -12.61 -13.91
C THR A 178 4.95 -12.45 -13.33
N GLU A 179 5.20 -12.91 -12.10
CA GLU A 179 6.56 -12.91 -11.55
C GLU A 179 7.39 -14.12 -12.02
N PHE A 180 8.67 -13.85 -12.26
CA PHE A 180 9.67 -14.83 -12.66
C PHE A 180 10.92 -14.71 -11.79
N ALA A 181 11.45 -15.85 -11.37
CA ALA A 181 12.82 -15.97 -10.89
C ALA A 181 13.75 -16.27 -12.08
N VAL A 182 14.85 -15.53 -12.17
CA VAL A 182 15.84 -15.64 -13.25
C VAL A 182 17.21 -15.86 -12.64
N LEU A 183 17.79 -17.03 -12.89
CA LEU A 183 19.17 -17.31 -12.52
C LEU A 183 20.09 -17.03 -13.70
N ILE A 184 21.12 -16.25 -13.42
CA ILE A 184 22.13 -15.82 -14.36
C ILE A 184 23.47 -16.32 -13.87
N GLY A 185 24.24 -16.93 -14.77
CA GLY A 185 25.59 -17.40 -14.50
C GLY A 185 26.61 -16.69 -15.39
N PRO A 186 27.91 -16.89 -15.13
CA PRO A 186 28.99 -16.32 -15.93
C PRO A 186 28.91 -16.84 -17.36
N GLY A 187 29.04 -15.95 -18.33
CA GLY A 187 29.18 -16.32 -19.73
C GLY A 187 30.63 -16.68 -20.08
N PRO A 188 30.89 -17.16 -21.31
CA PRO A 188 32.24 -17.56 -21.74
C PRO A 188 33.26 -16.40 -21.78
N ALA A 189 32.81 -15.14 -21.77
CA ALA A 189 33.68 -13.97 -21.76
C ALA A 189 33.87 -13.37 -20.35
N TRP A 190 33.33 -14.00 -19.31
CA TRP A 190 33.55 -13.58 -17.93
C TRP A 190 35.01 -13.83 -17.52
N ASP A 191 35.63 -12.86 -16.86
CA ASP A 191 37.00 -12.98 -16.34
C ASP A 191 37.00 -13.10 -14.81
N ASP A 192 37.25 -14.30 -14.29
CA ASP A 192 37.25 -14.58 -12.84
C ASP A 192 38.37 -13.84 -12.07
N ALA A 193 39.36 -13.26 -12.77
CA ALA A 193 40.42 -12.49 -12.13
C ALA A 193 40.02 -11.03 -11.82
N LEU A 194 38.89 -10.56 -12.34
CA LEU A 194 38.42 -9.19 -12.21
C LEU A 194 37.21 -9.09 -11.27
N ASP A 195 37.16 -8.02 -10.47
CA ASP A 195 35.95 -7.68 -9.73
C ASP A 195 34.79 -7.38 -10.70
N ILE A 196 33.55 -7.57 -10.24
CA ILE A 196 32.33 -7.36 -11.06
C ILE A 196 32.31 -5.99 -11.77
N ARG A 197 32.77 -4.92 -11.11
CA ARG A 197 32.79 -3.57 -11.68
C ARG A 197 33.96 -3.31 -12.64
N GLN A 198 34.93 -4.21 -12.69
CA GLN A 198 36.10 -4.14 -13.56
C GLN A 198 35.90 -4.93 -14.86
N GLN A 199 34.86 -5.77 -14.93
CA GLN A 199 34.46 -6.45 -16.15
C GLN A 199 34.21 -5.45 -17.28
N SER A 200 34.49 -5.87 -18.52
CA SER A 200 34.31 -5.01 -19.69
C SER A 200 32.86 -4.50 -19.80
N VAL A 201 32.69 -3.28 -20.33
CA VAL A 201 31.39 -2.61 -20.54
C VAL A 201 30.47 -2.49 -19.30
N TRP A 202 31.04 -2.55 -18.08
CA TRP A 202 30.33 -2.39 -16.81
C TRP A 202 29.39 -1.19 -16.76
N GLU A 203 29.83 0.01 -17.15
CA GLU A 203 29.01 1.22 -17.02
C GLU A 203 27.72 1.15 -17.84
N THR A 204 27.80 0.60 -19.06
CA THR A 204 26.62 0.42 -19.92
C THR A 204 25.70 -0.67 -19.39
N HIS A 205 26.26 -1.77 -18.86
CA HIS A 205 25.50 -2.81 -18.18
C HIS A 205 24.74 -2.27 -16.97
N ALA A 206 25.44 -1.60 -16.05
CA ALA A 206 24.85 -1.05 -14.84
C ALA A 206 23.69 -0.08 -15.16
N LYS A 207 23.90 0.85 -16.11
CA LYS A 207 22.86 1.76 -16.57
C LYS A 207 21.66 1.05 -17.18
N TYR A 208 21.87 -0.05 -17.90
CA TYR A 208 20.78 -0.83 -18.49
C TYR A 208 19.96 -1.55 -17.41
N MET A 209 20.63 -2.19 -16.45
CA MET A 209 19.98 -2.85 -15.32
C MET A 209 19.22 -1.88 -14.42
N ASP A 210 19.80 -0.71 -14.13
CA ASP A 210 19.13 0.38 -13.40
C ASP A 210 17.86 0.84 -14.13
N GLY A 211 17.88 0.87 -15.47
CA GLY A 211 16.71 1.17 -16.30
C GLY A 211 15.60 0.13 -16.13
N LEU A 212 15.95 -1.17 -16.15
CA LEU A 212 14.97 -2.24 -15.91
C LEU A 212 14.36 -2.19 -14.51
N VAL A 213 15.11 -1.74 -13.50
CA VAL A 213 14.55 -1.50 -12.15
C VAL A 213 13.62 -0.29 -12.16
N ALA A 214 14.04 0.82 -12.77
CA ALA A 214 13.22 2.03 -12.86
C ALA A 214 11.90 1.83 -13.62
N ASP A 215 11.91 0.97 -14.65
CA ASP A 215 10.74 0.59 -15.43
C ASP A 215 9.87 -0.48 -14.72
N GLY A 216 10.26 -0.94 -13.53
CA GLY A 216 9.53 -1.94 -12.75
C GLY A 216 9.68 -3.38 -13.25
N VAL A 217 10.51 -3.61 -14.27
CA VAL A 217 10.74 -4.95 -14.84
C VAL A 217 11.52 -5.83 -13.85
N ILE A 218 12.61 -5.32 -13.28
CA ILE A 218 13.36 -6.02 -12.22
C ILE A 218 12.93 -5.45 -10.88
N VAL A 219 12.32 -6.28 -10.03
CA VAL A 219 11.85 -5.83 -8.72
C VAL A 219 12.93 -5.91 -7.66
N LEU A 220 13.72 -6.99 -7.67
CA LEU A 220 14.92 -7.12 -6.85
C LEU A 220 15.88 -8.12 -7.46
N GLY A 221 17.16 -7.99 -7.15
CA GLY A 221 18.16 -8.95 -7.58
C GLY A 221 19.51 -8.75 -6.90
N GLY A 222 20.35 -9.78 -6.99
CA GLY A 222 21.67 -9.75 -6.37
C GLY A 222 22.43 -11.07 -6.53
N PRO A 223 23.70 -11.10 -6.08
CA PRO A 223 24.50 -12.32 -6.05
C PRO A 223 23.85 -13.39 -5.17
N LEU A 224 23.86 -14.63 -5.64
CA LEU A 224 23.40 -15.81 -4.92
C LEU A 224 24.60 -16.52 -4.29
N GLY A 225 24.55 -16.76 -2.97
CA GLY A 225 25.66 -17.35 -2.23
C GLY A 225 26.88 -16.44 -2.23
N GLU A 226 28.05 -16.98 -2.59
CA GLU A 226 29.32 -16.24 -2.69
C GLU A 226 29.46 -15.43 -4.00
N GLY A 227 28.39 -15.34 -4.81
CA GLY A 227 28.34 -14.47 -5.99
C GLY A 227 28.71 -15.11 -7.32
N GLU A 228 28.82 -16.44 -7.38
CA GLU A 228 29.02 -17.19 -8.63
C GLU A 228 27.81 -17.06 -9.59
N HIS A 229 26.61 -16.87 -9.03
CA HIS A 229 25.39 -16.67 -9.80
C HIS A 229 24.68 -15.40 -9.34
N ILE A 230 23.82 -14.87 -10.18
CA ILE A 230 22.98 -13.72 -9.89
C ILE A 230 21.52 -14.18 -10.00
N LEU A 231 20.73 -13.88 -8.98
CA LEU A 231 19.30 -14.13 -8.97
C LEU A 231 18.56 -12.81 -9.11
N HIS A 232 17.67 -12.72 -10.10
CA HIS A 232 16.75 -11.60 -10.27
C HIS A 232 15.31 -12.08 -10.16
N PHE A 233 14.46 -11.22 -9.62
CA PHE A 233 13.02 -11.36 -9.65
C PHE A 233 12.43 -10.31 -10.55
N VAL A 234 11.64 -10.77 -11.52
CA VAL A 234 11.27 -10.02 -12.72
C VAL A 234 9.77 -10.12 -12.92
N GLU A 235 9.16 -9.00 -13.22
CA GLU A 235 7.76 -8.92 -13.65
C GLU A 235 7.71 -8.85 -15.18
N ALA A 236 7.01 -9.81 -15.79
CA ALA A 236 6.78 -9.84 -17.23
C ALA A 236 5.50 -10.61 -17.60
N ASP A 237 5.00 -10.41 -18.82
CA ASP A 237 3.82 -11.14 -19.31
C ASP A 237 4.07 -12.65 -19.47
N ASP A 238 5.30 -13.02 -19.86
CA ASP A 238 5.72 -14.40 -20.10
C ASP A 238 7.26 -14.55 -20.05
N GLU A 239 7.74 -15.81 -20.05
CA GLU A 239 9.18 -16.12 -20.08
C GLU A 239 9.89 -15.53 -21.31
N ALA A 240 9.20 -15.43 -22.45
CA ALA A 240 9.79 -14.88 -23.67
C ALA A 240 10.09 -13.37 -23.51
N SER A 241 9.23 -12.65 -22.80
CA SER A 241 9.38 -11.24 -22.48
C SER A 241 10.51 -11.03 -21.49
N VAL A 242 10.63 -11.87 -20.45
CA VAL A 242 11.82 -11.90 -19.58
C VAL A 242 13.10 -12.03 -20.41
N ARG A 243 13.19 -13.06 -21.26
CA ARG A 243 14.38 -13.29 -22.10
C ARG A 243 14.66 -12.11 -23.03
N ARG A 244 13.62 -11.43 -23.53
CA ARG A 244 13.74 -10.23 -24.37
C ARG A 244 14.35 -9.07 -23.59
N HIS A 245 13.90 -8.81 -22.36
CA HIS A 245 14.49 -7.76 -21.51
C HIS A 245 15.98 -8.00 -21.28
N PHE A 246 16.38 -9.22 -20.93
CA PHE A 246 17.81 -9.50 -20.70
C PHE A 246 18.64 -9.57 -21.99
N SER A 247 18.04 -9.86 -23.15
CA SER A 247 18.79 -9.84 -24.42
C SER A 247 19.31 -8.45 -24.82
N GLY A 248 18.74 -7.39 -24.24
CA GLY A 248 19.21 -6.02 -24.40
C GLY A 248 20.40 -5.65 -23.49
N ASP A 249 20.73 -6.48 -22.50
CA ASP A 249 21.83 -6.24 -21.58
C ASP A 249 23.18 -6.33 -22.32
N PRO A 250 24.02 -5.29 -22.28
CA PRO A 250 25.39 -5.33 -22.81
C PRO A 250 26.20 -6.53 -22.34
N TRP A 251 26.05 -7.00 -21.10
CA TRP A 251 26.78 -8.18 -20.62
C TRP A 251 26.29 -9.48 -21.21
N GLN A 252 24.99 -9.64 -21.49
CA GLN A 252 24.52 -10.76 -22.31
C GLN A 252 25.03 -10.67 -23.75
N GLN A 253 24.93 -9.50 -24.36
CA GLN A 253 25.31 -9.31 -25.77
C GLN A 253 26.80 -9.56 -26.01
N ASN A 254 27.65 -9.25 -25.02
CA ASN A 254 29.09 -9.49 -25.08
C ASN A 254 29.50 -10.84 -24.46
N GLY A 255 28.54 -11.68 -24.06
CA GLY A 255 28.80 -13.03 -23.55
C GLY A 255 29.47 -13.08 -22.18
N LEU A 256 29.38 -12.01 -21.39
CA LEU A 256 29.84 -11.98 -19.99
C LEU A 256 28.85 -12.65 -19.04
N LEU A 257 27.55 -12.63 -19.37
CA LEU A 257 26.51 -13.32 -18.60
C LEU A 257 25.64 -14.18 -19.50
N ARG A 258 25.06 -15.23 -18.93
CA ARG A 258 24.05 -16.08 -19.60
C ARG A 258 22.89 -16.36 -18.65
N ILE A 259 21.66 -16.35 -19.17
CA ILE A 259 20.53 -16.93 -18.43
C ILE A 259 20.71 -18.44 -18.37
N GLU A 260 20.74 -18.99 -17.16
CA GLU A 260 20.73 -20.43 -16.96
C GLU A 260 19.31 -20.97 -16.98
N TRP A 261 18.40 -20.30 -16.26
CA TRP A 261 16.99 -20.61 -16.30
C TRP A 261 16.13 -19.40 -15.98
N VAL A 262 14.90 -19.45 -16.49
CA VAL A 262 13.79 -18.61 -16.10
C VAL A 262 12.72 -19.54 -15.56
N ARG A 263 12.14 -19.22 -14.42
CA ARG A 263 11.04 -19.98 -13.83
C ARG A 263 9.98 -19.02 -13.35
N GLN A 264 8.73 -19.28 -13.71
CA GLN A 264 7.61 -18.58 -13.09
C GLN A 264 7.69 -18.79 -11.59
N TRP A 265 7.62 -17.70 -10.84
CA TRP A 265 7.65 -17.74 -9.39
C TRP A 265 6.27 -17.44 -8.84
N HIS A 266 5.64 -18.46 -8.27
CA HIS A 266 4.40 -18.26 -7.54
C HIS A 266 4.75 -17.70 -6.16
N LEU A 267 4.61 -16.39 -5.99
CA LEU A 267 4.83 -15.73 -4.70
C LEU A 267 3.70 -16.04 -3.73
N TRP A 268 4.06 -16.65 -2.60
CA TRP A 268 3.12 -16.96 -1.51
C TRP A 268 3.34 -16.04 -0.31
N LEU A 269 4.54 -15.46 -0.19
CA LEU A 269 4.94 -14.52 0.84
C LEU A 269 5.63 -13.36 0.12
N ASP A 270 5.06 -12.17 0.23
CA ASP A 270 5.59 -10.94 -0.37
C ASP A 270 5.44 -9.79 0.62
N GLY A 271 6.52 -9.06 0.86
CA GLY A 271 6.60 -7.96 1.82
C GLY A 271 7.00 -6.63 1.19
N ARG A 272 7.00 -6.54 -0.15
CA ARG A 272 7.22 -5.29 -0.89
C ARG A 272 6.02 -4.35 -0.63
N ILE A 273 6.29 -3.12 -0.19
CA ILE A 273 5.31 -2.09 0.28
C ILE A 273 4.86 -1.23 -0.90
#